data_AF-A0A3M1Q961-F1
#
_entry.id   AF-A0A3M1Q961-F1
#
_cell.length_a   1.000
_cell.length_b   1.000
_cell.length_c   1.000
_cell.angle_alpha   90.00
_cell.angle_beta   90.00
_cell.angle_gamma   90.00
#
_symmetry.space_group_name_H-M   'P 1'
#
loop_
_entity.id
_entity.type
_entity.pdbx_description
1 polymer ?
#
loop_
_entity_poly.entity_id
_entity_poly.type
_entity_poly.pdbx_seq_one_letter_code
_entity_poly.pdbx_strand_id
1 'polypeptide(L)'
;CDSADICPGGDDNIDTDGDGVPDFCDVCPNDPLDLCDCPGDLDGDNDVDLADLAVLLSNFDLTPADPGDGDIDGDGDVDLADLAILLSNFDAICP
;
A
#
# COMPACT_ATOMS: atom_id res chain seq x y z
N CYS A 1 27.49 -5.69 21.43
CA CYS A 1 27.14 -4.48 20.68
C CYS A 1 26.31 -4.85 19.45
N ASP A 2 25.21 -5.57 19.70
CA ASP A 2 23.81 -5.14 19.56
C ASP A 2 23.52 -3.63 19.32
N SER A 3 24.32 -2.96 18.50
CA SER A 3 24.09 -1.55 18.08
C SER A 3 23.85 -1.42 16.58
N ALA A 4 23.59 -2.53 15.89
CA ALA A 4 23.32 -2.60 14.46
C ALA A 4 22.31 -3.72 14.11
N ASP A 5 21.53 -4.16 15.10
CA ASP A 5 20.37 -5.03 14.88
C ASP A 5 19.18 -4.09 14.72
N ILE A 6 18.76 -3.88 13.46
CA ILE A 6 17.68 -2.96 13.10
C ILE A 6 16.33 -3.68 13.31
N CYS A 7 16.29 -4.97 12.97
CA CYS A 7 15.12 -5.83 13.09
C CYS A 7 15.36 -7.01 14.06
N PRO A 8 14.95 -6.92 15.34
CA PRO A 8 15.22 -7.96 16.33
C PRO A 8 14.71 -9.35 15.91
N GLY A 9 15.65 -10.26 15.65
CA GLY A 9 15.35 -11.65 15.25
C GLY A 9 15.10 -11.86 13.75
N GLY A 10 15.28 -10.82 12.93
CA GLY A 10 15.23 -10.84 11.47
C GLY A 10 16.60 -10.91 10.80
N ASP A 11 16.62 -10.90 9.46
CA ASP A 11 17.84 -10.73 8.67
C ASP A 11 17.95 -9.26 8.22
N ASP A 12 18.91 -8.53 8.79
CA ASP A 12 19.16 -7.12 8.47
C ASP A 12 19.87 -6.89 7.11
N ASN A 13 20.20 -7.95 6.37
CA ASN A 13 20.93 -7.83 5.09
C ASN A 13 20.01 -7.86 3.85
N ILE A 14 18.71 -8.10 4.05
CA ILE A 14 17.72 -8.13 2.98
C ILE A 14 16.91 -6.84 3.10
N ASP A 15 16.99 -6.05 2.05
CA ASP A 15 16.30 -4.76 1.86
C ASP A 15 16.01 -4.72 0.36
N THR A 16 14.81 -5.16 0.00
CA THR A 16 14.39 -5.50 -1.36
C THR A 16 14.06 -4.24 -2.16
N ASP A 17 13.58 -3.18 -1.50
CA ASP A 17 13.23 -1.91 -2.15
C ASP A 17 14.27 -0.80 -1.96
N GLY A 18 15.18 -0.95 -1.00
CA GLY A 18 16.34 -0.07 -0.81
C GLY A 18 16.03 1.19 0.00
N ASP A 19 14.98 1.21 0.82
CA ASP A 19 14.64 2.33 1.70
C ASP A 19 15.55 2.44 2.94
N GLY A 20 16.28 1.36 3.25
CA GLY A 20 17.18 1.23 4.38
C GLY A 20 16.57 0.58 5.63
N VAL A 21 15.33 0.11 5.56
CA VAL A 21 14.65 -0.77 6.51
C VAL A 21 14.73 -2.20 5.97
N PRO A 22 15.28 -3.17 6.73
CA PRO A 22 15.33 -4.54 6.23
C PRO A 22 13.93 -5.17 6.12
N ASP A 23 13.69 -5.99 5.07
CA ASP A 23 12.41 -6.63 4.73
C ASP A 23 11.67 -7.27 5.92
N PHE A 24 12.41 -7.73 6.92
CA PHE A 24 11.82 -8.39 8.09
C PHE A 24 11.10 -7.44 9.05
N CYS A 25 11.55 -6.19 9.14
CA CYS A 25 10.88 -5.14 9.94
C CYS A 25 10.33 -3.99 9.10
N ASP A 26 10.38 -4.14 7.79
CA ASP A 26 9.73 -3.31 6.81
C ASP A 26 8.24 -3.69 6.71
N VAL A 27 7.37 -2.67 6.75
CA VAL A 27 5.92 -2.84 6.61
C VAL A 27 5.57 -3.14 5.15
N CYS A 28 6.38 -2.61 4.24
CA CYS A 28 6.23 -2.65 2.81
C CYS A 28 7.51 -3.09 2.10
N PRO A 29 7.95 -4.37 2.23
CA PRO A 29 9.26 -4.86 1.79
C PRO A 29 9.58 -4.79 0.29
N ASN A 30 8.72 -4.18 -0.52
CA ASN A 30 8.93 -4.03 -1.95
C ASN A 30 8.58 -2.60 -2.42
N ASP A 31 8.39 -1.65 -1.50
CA ASP A 31 8.06 -0.26 -1.78
C ASP A 31 9.01 0.69 -1.03
N PRO A 32 9.93 1.38 -1.75
CA PRO A 32 10.94 2.22 -1.10
C PRO A 32 10.39 3.46 -0.36
N LEU A 33 9.08 3.70 -0.47
CA LEU A 33 8.38 4.82 0.15
C LEU A 33 7.41 4.35 1.25
N ASP A 34 7.39 3.06 1.61
CA ASP A 34 6.49 2.51 2.65
C ASP A 34 4.99 2.71 2.37
N LEU A 35 4.59 2.92 1.11
CA LEU A 35 3.21 3.31 0.77
C LEU A 35 2.21 2.16 0.77
N CYS A 36 2.66 0.91 0.91
CA CYS A 36 1.77 -0.25 0.93
C CYS A 36 0.84 -0.30 2.17
N ASP A 37 1.07 0.52 3.19
CA ASP A 37 0.23 0.59 4.41
C ASP A 37 -0.89 1.64 4.28
N CYS A 38 -1.16 2.14 3.07
CA CYS A 38 -2.27 3.05 2.79
C CYS A 38 -3.31 2.46 1.82
N PRO A 39 -4.16 1.51 2.27
CA PRO A 39 -5.21 0.95 1.43
C PRO A 39 -6.18 2.03 0.97
N GLY A 40 -6.15 2.33 -0.32
CA GLY A 40 -6.98 3.34 -0.96
C GLY A 40 -6.26 4.60 -1.42
N ASP A 41 -4.95 4.75 -1.19
CA ASP A 41 -4.12 5.75 -1.91
C ASP A 41 -3.74 5.14 -3.27
N LEU A 42 -4.49 5.48 -4.30
CA LEU A 42 -4.40 4.94 -5.64
C LEU A 42 -3.67 5.87 -6.60
N ASP A 43 -3.46 7.14 -6.24
CA ASP A 43 -2.71 8.09 -7.05
C ASP A 43 -1.27 8.36 -6.55
N GLY A 44 -0.96 7.87 -5.34
CA GLY A 44 0.37 7.84 -4.74
C GLY A 44 0.81 9.19 -4.19
N ASP A 45 -0.12 10.02 -3.71
CA ASP A 45 0.15 11.35 -3.15
C ASP A 45 0.20 11.40 -1.61
N ASN A 46 0.14 10.23 -0.96
CA ASN A 46 0.23 10.01 0.47
C ASN A 46 -1.00 10.48 1.26
N ASP A 47 -2.15 10.63 0.64
CA ASP A 47 -3.44 10.68 1.33
C ASP A 47 -4.52 9.86 0.61
N VAL A 48 -5.65 9.65 1.28
CA VAL A 48 -6.81 8.94 0.70
C VAL A 48 -7.95 9.93 0.56
N ASP A 49 -8.16 10.45 -0.64
CA ASP A 49 -9.11 11.52 -0.89
C ASP A 49 -9.96 11.32 -2.17
N LEU A 50 -10.47 12.42 -2.72
CA LEU A 50 -11.31 12.41 -3.92
C LEU A 50 -10.52 12.04 -5.19
N ALA A 51 -9.21 12.27 -5.21
CA ALA A 51 -8.31 11.89 -6.28
C ALA A 51 -8.23 10.36 -6.39
N ASP A 52 -8.10 9.65 -5.28
CA ASP A 52 -8.11 8.19 -5.27
C ASP A 52 -9.46 7.61 -5.65
N LEU A 53 -10.54 8.22 -5.15
CA LEU A 53 -11.88 7.84 -5.58
C LEU A 53 -12.04 8.00 -7.11
N ALA A 54 -11.40 9.01 -7.71
CA ALA A 54 -11.43 9.19 -9.15
C ALA A 54 -10.63 8.08 -9.88
N VAL A 55 -9.52 7.62 -9.30
CA VAL A 55 -8.76 6.46 -9.82
C VAL A 55 -9.61 5.19 -9.74
N LEU A 56 -10.18 4.87 -8.58
CA LEU A 56 -11.07 3.70 -8.40
C LEU A 56 -12.24 3.72 -9.39
N LEU A 57 -12.93 4.86 -9.50
CA LEU A 57 -14.07 5.00 -10.41
C LEU A 57 -13.66 4.95 -11.89
N SER A 58 -12.41 5.24 -12.23
CA SER A 58 -11.91 5.13 -13.61
C SER A 58 -11.77 3.67 -14.06
N ASN A 59 -11.57 2.76 -13.10
CA ASN A 59 -11.38 1.33 -13.31
C ASN A 59 -12.54 0.48 -12.75
N PHE A 60 -13.67 1.08 -12.38
CA PHE A 60 -14.81 0.35 -11.83
C PHE A 60 -15.32 -0.74 -12.80
N ASP A 61 -15.65 -1.92 -12.28
CA ASP A 61 -15.95 -3.17 -13.02
C ASP A 61 -14.76 -3.73 -13.84
N LEU A 62 -13.51 -3.33 -13.55
CA LEU A 62 -12.33 -3.93 -14.19
C LEU A 62 -12.09 -5.35 -13.67
N THR A 63 -11.82 -6.28 -14.59
CA THR A 63 -11.42 -7.66 -14.27
C THR A 63 -10.56 -8.22 -15.41
N PRO A 64 -9.39 -8.82 -15.16
CA PRO A 64 -8.71 -8.86 -13.87
C PRO A 64 -8.18 -7.47 -13.48
N ALA A 65 -8.17 -7.19 -12.18
CA ALA A 65 -7.59 -6.00 -11.60
C ALA A 65 -6.45 -6.37 -10.63
N ASP A 66 -5.61 -5.37 -10.35
CA ASP A 66 -4.61 -5.41 -9.28
C ASP A 66 -4.78 -4.17 -8.37
N PRO A 67 -4.07 -4.09 -7.23
CA PRO A 67 -4.24 -2.96 -6.30
C PRO A 67 -4.00 -1.59 -6.93
N GLY A 68 -3.13 -1.49 -7.94
CA GLY A 68 -2.88 -0.24 -8.66
C GLY A 68 -4.04 0.14 -9.59
N ASP A 69 -4.85 -0.82 -10.01
CA ASP A 69 -6.10 -0.57 -10.73
C ASP A 69 -7.27 -0.20 -9.78
N GLY A 70 -7.12 -0.37 -8.47
CA GLY A 70 -8.16 -0.11 -7.47
C GLY A 70 -8.80 -1.35 -6.86
N ASP A 71 -8.23 -2.54 -7.05
CA ASP A 71 -8.56 -3.79 -6.34
C ASP A 71 -7.88 -3.78 -4.96
N ILE A 72 -8.48 -3.05 -4.03
CA ILE A 72 -7.94 -2.80 -2.69
C ILE A 72 -8.11 -4.05 -1.80
N ASP A 73 -9.12 -4.88 -2.05
CA ASP A 73 -9.39 -6.09 -1.26
C ASP A 73 -8.67 -7.36 -1.75
N GLY A 74 -8.15 -7.30 -2.99
CA GLY A 74 -7.32 -8.33 -3.61
C GLY A 74 -8.11 -9.52 -4.15
N ASP A 75 -9.41 -9.37 -4.43
CA ASP A 75 -10.26 -10.44 -4.95
C ASP A 75 -10.24 -10.58 -6.49
N GLY A 76 -9.60 -9.63 -7.16
CA GLY A 76 -9.30 -9.66 -8.59
C GLY A 76 -10.23 -8.84 -9.47
N ASP A 77 -11.16 -8.07 -8.88
CA ASP A 77 -11.97 -7.05 -9.55
C ASP A 77 -11.93 -5.70 -8.82
N VAL A 78 -12.39 -4.65 -9.51
CA VAL A 78 -12.65 -3.34 -8.90
C VAL A 78 -14.15 -3.15 -8.76
N ASP A 79 -14.68 -3.24 -7.56
CA ASP A 79 -16.12 -3.18 -7.31
C ASP A 79 -16.52 -2.38 -6.05
N LEU A 80 -17.70 -2.66 -5.49
CA LEU A 80 -18.20 -1.97 -4.31
C LEU A 80 -17.48 -2.38 -3.02
N ALA A 81 -16.83 -3.54 -2.98
CA ALA A 81 -15.99 -3.97 -1.87
C ALA A 81 -14.76 -3.05 -1.75
N ASP A 82 -14.08 -2.77 -2.86
CA ASP A 82 -12.96 -1.83 -2.90
C ASP A 82 -13.38 -0.43 -2.53
N LEU A 83 -14.51 0.03 -3.09
CA LEU A 83 -15.06 1.32 -2.73
C LEU A 83 -15.38 1.41 -1.23
N ALA A 84 -15.87 0.33 -0.62
CA ALA A 84 -16.13 0.31 0.81
C ALA A 84 -14.85 0.42 1.64
N ILE A 85 -13.74 -0.14 1.15
CA ILE A 85 -12.43 -0.01 1.80
C ILE A 85 -11.89 1.42 1.63
N LEU A 86 -11.90 1.96 0.41
CA LEU A 86 -11.49 3.34 0.14
C LEU A 86 -12.24 4.33 1.04
N LEU A 87 -13.57 4.19 1.13
CA LEU A 87 -14.39 5.04 1.99
C LEU A 87 -14.18 4.80 3.49
N SER A 88 -13.68 3.63 3.88
CA SER A 88 -13.33 3.35 5.28
C SER A 88 -12.03 4.04 5.70
N ASN A 89 -11.17 4.38 4.73
CA ASN A 89 -9.91 5.09 4.93
C ASN A 89 -9.93 6.54 4.42
N PHE A 90 -11.09 7.07 3.99
CA PHE A 90 -11.18 8.44 3.44
C PHE A 90 -10.69 9.51 4.44
N ASP A 91 -9.97 10.51 3.94
CA ASP A 91 -9.19 11.51 4.67
C ASP A 91 -8.02 10.93 5.51
N ALA A 92 -7.60 9.68 5.27
CA ALA A 92 -6.38 9.15 5.88
C ALA A 92 -5.15 9.84 5.29
N ILE A 93 -4.16 10.11 6.14
CA ILE A 93 -2.85 10.60 5.72
C ILE A 93 -1.89 9.43 5.92
N CYS A 94 -1.19 9.05 4.85
CA CYS A 94 -0.20 7.98 4.85
C CYS A 94 1.14 8.50 5.42
N PRO A 95 1.94 7.67 6.12
CA PRO A 95 3.22 8.08 6.72
C PRO A 95 4.27 8.62 5.74
#